data_AF-A0A1S8KN24-F1
#
_entry.id   AF-A0A1S8KN24-F1
#
_cell.length_a   1.000
_cell.length_b   1.000
_cell.length_c   1.000
_cell.angle_alpha   90.00
_cell.angle_beta   90.00
_cell.angle_gamma   90.00
#
_symmetry.space_group_name_H-M   'P 1'
#
loop_
_entity.id
_entity.type
_entity.pdbx_description
1 polymer ?
#
loop_
_entity_poly.entity_id
_entity_poly.type
_entity_poly.pdbx_seq_one_letter_code
_entity_poly.pdbx_strand_id
1 'polypeptide(L)'
;MTKGTEMIGQEALAEYIIYLKIERGLSANTVISYKRDIEKYLTFLTEKKITQLDEVSRFEILDFLQTLRQSGAADNSIIRMVSSLRKFHQYLKRESIVSDDPMQLIDTPKKASTLPKAISPKQSNSY
;
A
#
# COMPACT_ATOMS: atom_id res chain seq x y z
N MET A 1 25.19 8.58 -14.16
CA MET A 1 24.28 9.49 -13.43
C MET A 1 22.86 8.98 -13.61
N THR A 2 22.45 7.98 -12.83
CA THR A 2 21.05 7.58 -12.75
C THR A 2 20.31 8.69 -12.01
N LYS A 3 19.45 9.46 -12.71
CA LYS A 3 18.42 10.25 -12.04
C LYS A 3 17.67 9.25 -11.17
N GLY A 4 17.87 9.32 -9.85
CA GLY A 4 17.13 8.49 -8.92
C GLY A 4 15.66 8.80 -9.16
N THR A 5 14.91 7.80 -9.61
CA THR A 5 13.48 7.94 -9.81
C THR A 5 12.90 8.40 -8.48
N GLU A 6 12.36 9.62 -8.45
CA GLU A 6 11.74 10.17 -7.26
C GLU A 6 10.57 9.26 -6.89
N MET A 7 10.63 8.69 -5.69
CA MET A 7 9.62 7.74 -5.24
C MET A 7 8.35 8.52 -4.91
N ILE A 8 7.24 8.08 -5.48
CA ILE A 8 5.91 8.65 -5.18
C ILE A 8 5.66 8.60 -3.67
N GLY A 9 5.08 9.68 -3.11
CA GLY A 9 4.60 9.69 -1.73
C GLY A 9 5.71 9.65 -0.67
N GLN A 10 6.95 10.00 -1.00
CA GLN A 10 8.07 10.01 -0.05
C GLN A 10 7.83 10.98 1.12
N GLU A 11 7.26 12.16 0.86
CA GLU A 11 6.88 13.12 1.89
C GLU A 11 5.80 12.56 2.81
N ALA A 12 4.72 12.03 2.24
CA ALA A 12 3.63 11.41 3.00
C ALA A 12 4.11 10.23 3.85
N LEU A 13 5.07 9.43 3.37
CA LEU A 13 5.71 8.39 4.17
C LEU A 13 6.49 9.00 5.34
N ALA A 14 7.30 10.04 5.11
CA ALA A 14 8.08 10.67 6.18
C ALA A 14 7.16 11.21 7.29
N GLU A 15 6.08 11.90 6.92
CA GLU A 15 5.07 12.40 7.85
C GLU A 15 4.35 11.26 8.58
N TYR A 16 3.97 10.19 7.87
CA TYR A 16 3.38 9.00 8.49
C TYR A 16 4.30 8.36 9.53
N ILE A 17 5.61 8.28 9.26
CA ILE A 17 6.59 7.75 10.21
C ILE A 17 6.73 8.64 11.44
N ILE A 18 6.66 9.96 11.29
CA ILE A 18 6.63 10.90 12.42
C ILE A 18 5.35 10.68 13.23
N TYR A 19 4.19 10.63 12.58
CA TYR A 19 2.91 10.34 13.20
C TYR A 19 2.93 9.03 14.01
N LEU A 20 3.46 7.94 13.44
CA LEU A 20 3.56 6.65 14.15
C LEU A 20 4.45 6.71 15.40
N LYS A 21 5.52 7.50 15.36
CA LYS A 21 6.46 7.66 16.49
C LYS A 21 5.89 8.55 17.57
N ILE A 22 5.43 9.74 17.20
CA ILE A 22 5.12 10.81 18.13
C ILE A 22 3.69 10.69 18.63
N GLU A 23 2.72 10.62 17.73
CA GLU A 23 1.31 10.61 18.12
C GLU A 23 0.82 9.23 18.55
N ARG A 24 1.37 8.17 17.95
CA ARG A 24 0.96 6.79 18.26
C ARG A 24 1.87 6.08 19.25
N GLY A 25 3.03 6.65 19.58
CA GLY A 25 3.97 6.08 20.54
C GLY A 25 4.40 4.65 20.21
N LEU A 26 4.42 4.26 18.93
CA LEU A 26 4.75 2.89 18.55
C LEU A 26 6.24 2.61 18.77
N SER A 27 6.56 1.36 19.12
CA SER A 27 7.95 0.94 19.28
C SER A 27 8.76 1.17 18.00
N ALA A 28 10.06 1.44 18.13
CA ALA A 28 10.96 1.65 16.99
C ALA A 28 10.91 0.47 16.00
N ASN A 29 10.84 -0.77 16.48
CA ASN A 29 10.75 -1.97 15.65
C ASN A 29 9.44 -2.02 14.85
N THR A 30 8.33 -1.63 15.49
CA THR A 30 7.04 -1.53 14.80
C THR A 30 7.11 -0.47 13.70
N VAL A 31 7.62 0.74 14.00
CA VAL A 31 7.76 1.82 13.03
C VAL A 31 8.64 1.43 11.84
N ILE A 32 9.79 0.77 12.10
CA ILE A 32 10.67 0.27 11.04
C ILE A 32 9.96 -0.73 10.14
N SER A 33 9.10 -1.59 10.72
CA SER A 33 8.33 -2.57 9.96
C SER A 33 7.33 -1.88 9.02
N TYR A 34 6.57 -0.90 9.52
CA TYR A 34 5.68 -0.09 8.68
C TYR A 34 6.47 0.64 7.58
N LYS A 35 7.58 1.29 7.91
CA LYS A 35 8.42 2.01 6.94
C LYS A 35 8.84 1.11 5.80
N ARG A 36 9.43 -0.05 6.09
CA ARG A 36 9.91 -1.00 5.07
C ARG A 36 8.79 -1.53 4.19
N ASP A 37 7.64 -1.86 4.79
CA ASP A 37 6.50 -2.37 4.05
C ASP A 37 5.96 -1.29 3.08
N ILE A 38 5.82 -0.04 3.54
CA ILE A 38 5.34 1.08 2.70
C ILE A 38 6.38 1.50 1.65
N GLU A 39 7.68 1.54 1.96
CA GLU A 39 8.73 1.84 0.96
C GLU A 39 8.69 0.86 -0.21
N LYS A 40 8.51 -0.44 0.08
CA LYS A 40 8.40 -1.47 -0.95
C LYS A 40 7.18 -1.25 -1.84
N TYR A 41 6.06 -0.84 -1.24
CA TYR A 41 4.83 -0.53 -1.96
C TYR A 41 4.96 0.72 -2.85
N LEU A 42 5.51 1.81 -2.32
CA LEU A 42 5.70 3.04 -3.08
C LEU A 42 6.68 2.84 -4.24
N THR A 43 7.72 2.02 -4.05
CA THR A 43 8.64 1.64 -5.13
C THR A 43 7.91 0.91 -6.25
N PHE A 44 7.04 -0.05 -5.91
CA PHE A 44 6.21 -0.76 -6.89
C PHE A 44 5.27 0.20 -7.67
N LEU A 45 4.65 1.16 -6.98
CA LEU A 45 3.81 2.17 -7.64
C LEU A 45 4.61 3.07 -8.60
N THR A 46 5.80 3.48 -8.19
CA THR A 46 6.72 4.24 -9.05
C THR A 46 7.10 3.45 -10.30
N GLU A 47 7.37 2.14 -10.17
CA GLU A 47 7.65 1.25 -11.32
C GLU A 47 6.44 1.10 -12.24
N LYS A 48 5.21 1.14 -11.69
CA LYS A 48 3.95 1.19 -12.45
C LYS A 48 3.65 2.56 -13.05
N LYS A 49 4.52 3.55 -12.86
CA LYS A 49 4.37 4.94 -13.33
C LYS A 49 3.13 5.64 -12.77
N ILE A 50 2.68 5.24 -11.58
CA ILE A 50 1.71 6.00 -10.81
C ILE A 50 2.42 7.25 -10.29
N THR A 51 1.80 8.42 -10.50
CA THR A 51 2.45 9.70 -10.21
C THR A 51 1.86 10.38 -8.98
N GLN A 52 0.61 10.09 -8.64
CA GLN A 52 -0.08 10.68 -7.49
C GLN A 52 -0.70 9.60 -6.60
N LEU A 53 -0.69 9.82 -5.28
CA LEU A 53 -1.26 8.84 -4.34
C LEU A 53 -2.77 8.71 -4.52
N ASP A 54 -3.44 9.77 -5.01
CA ASP A 54 -4.88 9.78 -5.31
C ASP A 54 -5.25 8.95 -6.55
N GLU A 55 -4.27 8.63 -7.41
CA GLU A 55 -4.47 7.74 -8.57
C GLU A 55 -4.50 6.26 -8.17
N VAL A 56 -4.06 5.93 -6.95
CA VAL A 56 -4.00 4.56 -6.47
C VAL A 56 -5.41 4.03 -6.27
N SER A 57 -5.78 3.01 -7.03
CA SER A 57 -7.02 2.29 -6.85
C SER A 57 -6.80 0.96 -6.13
N ARG A 58 -7.91 0.26 -5.85
CA ARG A 58 -7.89 -1.13 -5.39
C ARG A 58 -7.08 -2.04 -6.32
N PHE A 59 -7.06 -1.76 -7.62
CA PHE A 59 -6.37 -2.58 -8.61
C PHE A 59 -4.86 -2.62 -8.35
N GLU A 60 -4.22 -1.47 -8.20
CA GLU A 60 -2.76 -1.36 -7.97
C GLU A 60 -2.35 -2.07 -6.67
N ILE A 61 -3.19 -1.99 -5.64
CA ILE A 61 -2.94 -2.67 -4.37
C ILE A 61 -3.01 -4.19 -4.53
N LEU A 62 -4.04 -4.71 -5.22
CA LEU A 62 -4.16 -6.15 -5.44
C LEU A 62 -3.04 -6.69 -6.32
N ASP A 63 -2.64 -5.94 -7.35
CA ASP A 63 -1.51 -6.29 -8.22
C ASP A 63 -0.18 -6.32 -7.45
N PHE A 64 0.04 -5.35 -6.55
CA PHE A 64 1.20 -5.37 -5.65
C PHE A 64 1.21 -6.62 -4.75
N LEU A 65 0.09 -6.93 -4.10
CA LEU A 65 -0.02 -8.10 -3.22
C LEU A 65 0.16 -9.41 -4.00
N GLN A 66 -0.34 -9.48 -5.23
CA GLN A 66 -0.12 -10.60 -6.13
C GLN A 66 1.36 -10.73 -6.51
N THR A 67 2.02 -9.63 -6.83
CA THR A 67 3.47 -9.58 -7.13
C THR A 67 4.30 -10.12 -5.96
N LEU A 68 3.99 -9.71 -4.72
CA LEU A 68 4.65 -10.24 -3.52
C LEU A 68 4.48 -11.76 -3.37
N ARG A 69 3.27 -12.27 -3.65
CA ARG A 69 2.98 -13.70 -3.60
C ARG A 69 3.77 -14.47 -4.66
N GLN A 70 3.79 -13.96 -5.89
CA GLN A 70 4.55 -14.54 -7.00
C GLN A 70 6.07 -14.51 -6.75
N SER A 71 6.56 -13.53 -6.00
CA SER A 71 7.96 -13.48 -5.56
C SER A 71 8.27 -14.39 -4.36
N GLY A 72 7.35 -15.26 -3.95
CA GLY A 72 7.56 -16.22 -2.86
C GLY A 72 7.45 -15.64 -1.44
N ALA A 73 6.82 -14.47 -1.26
CA ALA A 73 6.60 -13.94 0.09
C ALA A 73 5.70 -14.88 0.90
N ALA A 74 6.11 -15.19 2.12
CA ALA A 74 5.30 -15.98 3.05
C ALA A 74 3.96 -15.31 3.36
N ASP A 75 2.91 -16.08 3.62
CA ASP A 75 1.56 -15.56 3.89
C ASP A 75 1.53 -14.58 5.07
N ASN A 76 2.30 -14.84 6.13
CA ASN A 76 2.41 -13.92 7.26
C ASN A 76 2.99 -12.55 6.86
N SER A 77 3.91 -12.52 5.91
CA SER A 77 4.47 -11.27 5.37
C SER A 77 3.42 -10.51 4.54
N ILE A 78 2.59 -11.22 3.77
CA ILE A 78 1.48 -10.61 3.01
C ILE A 78 0.42 -10.05 3.97
N ILE A 79 0.05 -10.78 5.03
CA ILE A 79 -0.90 -10.30 6.05
C ILE A 79 -0.38 -9.04 6.74
N ARG A 80 0.91 -9.02 7.10
CA ARG A 80 1.56 -7.83 7.67
C ARG A 80 1.54 -6.67 6.68
N MET A 81 1.89 -6.91 5.41
CA MET A 81 1.84 -5.90 4.35
C MET A 81 0.44 -5.30 4.22
N VAL A 82 -0.62 -6.11 4.15
CA VAL A 82 -2.01 -5.63 4.09
C VAL A 82 -2.35 -4.74 5.28
N SER A 83 -1.87 -5.11 6.48
CA SER A 83 -2.08 -4.30 7.69
C SER A 83 -1.35 -2.96 7.61
N SER A 84 -0.12 -2.96 7.10
CA SER A 84 0.69 -1.75 6.85
C SER A 84 0.01 -0.82 5.86
N LEU A 85 -0.41 -1.34 4.70
CA LEU A 85 -1.11 -0.57 3.66
C LEU A 85 -2.42 0.03 4.18
N ARG A 86 -3.20 -0.74 4.94
CA ARG A 86 -4.48 -0.26 5.49
C ARG A 86 -4.26 0.95 6.39
N LYS A 87 -3.30 0.88 7.29
CA LYS A 87 -3.04 1.98 8.23
C LYS A 87 -2.45 3.20 7.53
N PHE A 88 -1.64 3.00 6.50
CA PHE A 88 -1.11 4.09 5.70
C PHE A 88 -2.22 4.80 4.91
N HIS A 89 -3.06 4.09 4.17
CA HIS A 89 -4.16 4.72 3.42
C HIS A 89 -5.21 5.38 4.33
N GLN A 90 -5.49 4.79 5.50
CA GLN A 90 -6.32 5.43 6.54
C GLN A 90 -5.70 6.75 7.03
N TYR A 91 -4.38 6.79 7.18
CA TYR A 91 -3.65 8.01 7.54
C TYR A 91 -3.74 9.06 6.42
N LEU A 92 -3.44 8.68 5.17
CA LEU A 92 -3.51 9.59 4.02
C LEU A 92 -4.89 10.23 3.89
N LYS A 93 -5.96 9.42 4.04
CA LYS A 93 -7.33 9.92 3.99
C LYS A 93 -7.65 10.86 5.15
N ARG A 94 -7.15 10.57 6.35
CA ARG A 94 -7.36 11.42 7.54
C ARG A 94 -6.67 12.77 7.39
N GLU A 95 -5.44 12.79 6.88
CA GLU A 95 -4.69 14.01 6.61
C GLU A 95 -5.15 14.73 5.33
N SER A 96 -6.22 14.24 4.67
CA SER A 96 -6.73 14.79 3.40
C SER A 96 -5.70 14.82 2.26
N ILE A 97 -4.70 13.94 2.31
CA ILE A 97 -3.69 13.75 1.26
C ILE A 97 -4.30 13.00 0.06
N VAL A 98 -5.29 12.13 0.33
CA VAL A 98 -6.07 11.43 -0.70
C VAL A 98 -7.56 11.63 -0.47
N SER A 99 -8.29 11.66 -1.58
CA SER A 99 -9.73 11.85 -1.65
C SER A 99 -10.49 10.61 -1.21
N ASP A 100 -9.94 9.40 -1.38
CA ASP A 100 -10.59 8.14 -1.00
C ASP A 100 -9.58 7.13 -0.43
N ASP A 101 -10.07 6.17 0.37
CA ASP A 101 -9.25 5.07 0.90
C ASP A 101 -9.48 3.79 0.06
N PRO A 102 -8.56 3.42 -0.85
CA PRO A 102 -8.69 2.25 -1.71
C PRO A 102 -8.59 0.91 -0.94
N MET A 103 -8.17 0.93 0.32
CA MET A 103 -8.13 -0.26 1.19
C MET A 103 -9.49 -0.60 1.81
N GLN A 104 -10.50 0.26 1.71
CA GLN A 104 -11.82 0.04 2.34
C GLN A 104 -12.48 -1.28 1.90
N LEU A 105 -12.35 -1.64 0.63
CA LEU A 105 -12.97 -2.84 0.03
C LEU A 105 -12.02 -4.02 -0.11
N ILE A 106 -10.83 -3.93 0.50
CA ILE A 106 -9.86 -5.02 0.50
C ILE A 106 -10.04 -5.80 1.79
N ASP A 107 -10.39 -7.07 1.70
CA ASP A 107 -10.42 -7.94 2.87
C ASP A 107 -9.00 -8.20 3.39
N THR A 108 -8.83 -8.13 4.71
CA THR A 108 -7.60 -8.63 5.32
C THR A 108 -7.62 -10.16 5.24
N PRO A 109 -6.66 -10.82 4.56
CA PRO A 109 -6.64 -12.26 4.49
C PRO A 109 -6.54 -12.83 5.92
N LYS A 110 -7.58 -13.56 6.35
CA LYS A 110 -7.48 -14.40 7.55
C LYS A 110 -6.41 -15.46 7.28
N LYS A 111 -5.73 -15.99 8.31
CA LYS A 111 -4.67 -17.02 8.21
C LYS A 111 -4.99 -18.24 7.31
N ALA A 112 -6.24 -18.42 6.87
CA ALA A 112 -6.69 -19.48 5.98
C ALA A 112 -7.36 -19.03 4.67
N SER A 113 -7.41 -17.72 4.34
CA SER A 113 -8.14 -17.23 3.15
C SER A 113 -7.21 -16.68 2.08
N THR A 114 -7.32 -17.26 0.88
CA THR A 114 -6.84 -16.67 -0.37
C THR A 114 -7.28 -15.21 -0.46
N LEU A 115 -6.35 -14.32 -0.87
CA LEU A 115 -6.68 -12.95 -1.26
C LEU A 115 -7.90 -12.97 -2.20
N PRO A 116 -8.82 -12.00 -2.10
CA PRO A 116 -9.91 -11.89 -3.06
C PRO A 116 -9.32 -11.88 -4.48
N LYS A 117 -9.80 -12.78 -5.35
CA LYS A 117 -9.42 -12.74 -6.77
C LYS A 117 -9.72 -11.33 -7.26
N ALA A 118 -8.70 -10.63 -7.76
CA ALA A 118 -8.89 -9.34 -8.39
C ALA A 118 -9.97 -9.50 -9.45
N ILE A 119 -11.11 -8.83 -9.27
CA ILE A 119 -12.09 -8.71 -10.33
C ILE A 119 -11.41 -7.77 -11.32
N SER A 120 -10.85 -8.35 -12.39
CA SER A 120 -10.41 -7.58 -13.55
C SER A 120 -11.57 -6.66 -13.95
N PRO A 121 -11.32 -5.37 -14.26
CA PRO A 121 -12.36 -4.53 -14.82
C PRO A 121 -12.84 -5.21 -16.10
N LYS A 122 -14.03 -5.81 -16.03
CA LYS A 122 -14.71 -6.36 -17.20
C LYS A 122 -15.00 -5.15 -18.07
N GLN A 123 -14.31 -5.08 -19.19
CA GLN A 123 -14.47 -4.03 -20.19
C GLN A 123 -15.94 -3.91 -20.58
N SER A 124 -16.35 -2.65 -20.76
CA SER A 124 -17.59 -2.20 -21.36
C SER A 124 -18.08 -3.13 -22.47
N ASN A 125 -19.40 -3.40 -22.49
CA ASN A 125 -20.08 -3.47 -23.77
C ASN A 125 -21.38 -2.67 -23.65
N SER A 126 -21.32 -1.47 -24.21
CA SER A 126 -22.44 -0.67 -24.68
C SER A 126 -23.36 -1.51 -25.56
N TYR A 127 -24.67 -1.42 -25.34
CA TYR A 127 -25.73 -1.35 -26.36
C TYR A 127 -26.96 -0.66 -25.74
#